data_AF-A3I186-F1
#
_entry.id   AF-A3I186-F1
#
_cell.length_a   1.000
_cell.length_b   1.000
_cell.length_c   1.000
_cell.angle_alpha   90.00
_cell.angle_beta   90.00
_cell.angle_gamma   90.00
#
_symmetry.space_group_name_H-M   'P 1'
#
loop_
_entity.id
_entity.type
_entity.pdbx_description
1 polymer ?
#
loop_
_entity_poly.entity_id
_entity_poly.type
_entity_poly.pdbx_seq_one_letter_code
_entity_poly.pdbx_strand_id
1 'polypeptide(L)'
;MMVVVSEKTYKSQWVPFEIGYGHSAILDKGLQEGIKENKIKLSVLTLKDISEKDLPDFLQVAYVIRGIKSLNDYLSKVTKRLEKSSYNEGRLFSNNKIGHPLDNVLNWNL
;
A
#
# COMPACT_ATOMS: atom_id res chain seq x y z
N MET A 1 -3.37 -8.16 -3.12
CA MET A 1 -2.23 -7.91 -4.01
C MET A 1 -1.66 -6.54 -3.68
N MET A 2 -0.34 -6.40 -3.59
CA MET A 2 0.32 -5.12 -3.35
C MET A 2 1.27 -4.83 -4.51
N VAL A 3 1.15 -3.65 -5.11
CA VAL A 3 2.03 -3.18 -6.19
C VAL A 3 2.97 -2.13 -5.63
N VAL A 4 4.27 -2.34 -5.76
CA VAL A 4 5.29 -1.39 -5.29
C VAL A 4 5.68 -0.48 -6.45
N VAL A 5 5.55 0.83 -6.22
CA VAL A 5 5.76 1.85 -7.25
C VAL A 5 6.93 2.74 -6.85
N SER A 6 7.92 2.81 -7.74
CA SER A 6 9.08 3.69 -7.67
C SER A 6 9.04 4.68 -8.83
N GLU A 7 9.89 5.70 -8.83
CA GLU A 7 10.02 6.64 -9.94
C GLU A 7 10.25 5.94 -11.30
N LYS A 8 11.01 4.84 -11.32
CA LYS A 8 11.31 4.08 -12.54
C LYS A 8 10.10 3.29 -13.02
N THR A 9 9.43 2.57 -12.11
CA THR A 9 8.31 1.71 -12.48
C THR A 9 7.05 2.53 -12.79
N TYR A 10 6.89 3.68 -12.14
CA TYR A 10 5.82 4.64 -12.39
C TYR A 10 5.72 5.07 -13.87
N LYS A 11 6.86 5.28 -14.54
CA LYS A 11 6.91 5.68 -15.96
C LYS A 11 6.77 4.50 -16.93
N SER A 12 6.80 3.28 -16.41
CA SER A 12 6.70 2.07 -17.22
C SER A 12 5.24 1.68 -17.43
N GLN A 13 4.97 0.98 -18.53
CA GLN A 13 3.65 0.39 -18.80
C GLN A 13 3.30 -0.77 -17.86
N TRP A 14 4.27 -1.27 -17.08
CA TRP A 14 4.07 -2.38 -16.17
C TRP A 14 3.13 -2.02 -15.01
N VAL A 15 3.25 -0.82 -14.42
CA VAL A 15 2.42 -0.42 -13.27
C VAL A 15 0.92 -0.30 -13.65
N PRO A 16 0.55 0.41 -14.74
CA PRO A 16 -0.85 0.41 -15.21
C PRO A 16 -1.37 -1.00 -15.51
N PHE A 17 -0.54 -1.85 -16.11
CA PHE A 17 -0.91 -3.23 -16.44
C PHE A 17 -1.24 -4.05 -15.18
N GLU A 18 -0.34 -4.06 -14.18
CA GLU A 18 -0.53 -4.80 -12.93
C GLU A 18 -1.75 -4.32 -12.15
N ILE A 19 -2.00 -3.01 -12.15
CA ILE A 19 -3.16 -2.42 -11.48
C ILE A 19 -4.44 -2.83 -12.19
N GLY A 20 -4.48 -2.75 -13.53
CA GLY A 20 -5.61 -3.21 -14.32
C GLY A 20 -5.90 -4.69 -14.12
N TYR A 21 -4.86 -5.53 -14.14
CA TYR A 21 -4.97 -6.96 -13.89
C TYR A 21 -5.50 -7.26 -12.48
N GLY A 22 -4.91 -6.63 -11.46
CA GLY A 22 -5.34 -6.78 -10.07
C GLY A 22 -6.77 -6.30 -9.84
N HIS A 23 -7.17 -5.20 -10.49
CA HIS A 23 -8.53 -4.68 -10.42
C HIS A 23 -9.54 -5.63 -11.07
N SER A 24 -9.28 -6.12 -12.29
CA SER A 24 -10.14 -7.11 -12.96
C SER A 24 -10.30 -8.38 -12.12
N ALA A 25 -9.20 -8.93 -11.60
CA ALA A 25 -9.25 -10.14 -10.78
C ALA A 25 -10.06 -9.96 -9.48
N ILE A 26 -10.13 -8.74 -8.94
CA ILE A 26 -10.96 -8.43 -7.77
C ILE A 26 -12.42 -8.25 -8.17
N LEU A 27 -12.71 -7.59 -9.30
CA LEU A 27 -14.07 -7.44 -9.81
C LEU A 27 -14.69 -8.81 -10.11
N ASP A 28 -13.96 -9.69 -10.80
CA ASP A 28 -14.43 -11.03 -11.16
C ASP A 28 -14.79 -11.86 -9.93
N LYS A 29 -14.00 -11.74 -8.85
CA LYS A 29 -14.28 -12.40 -7.56
C LYS A 29 -15.34 -11.69 -6.73
N GLY A 30 -15.40 -10.36 -6.79
CA GLY A 30 -16.37 -9.53 -6.06
C GLY A 30 -17.79 -9.72 -6.59
N LEU A 31 -17.93 -9.94 -7.91
CA LEU A 31 -19.19 -10.29 -8.57
C LEU A 31 -19.74 -11.64 -8.10
N GLN A 32 -18.88 -12.58 -7.69
CA GLN A 32 -19.30 -13.91 -7.21
C GLN A 32 -19.73 -13.93 -5.73
N GLU A 33 -19.15 -13.06 -4.89
CA GLU A 33 -19.36 -13.11 -3.44
C GLU A 33 -20.33 -12.04 -2.90
N GLY A 34 -20.87 -11.15 -3.75
CA GLY A 34 -21.78 -10.07 -3.32
C GLY A 34 -21.12 -9.05 -2.37
N ILE A 35 -19.80 -8.97 -2.37
CA ILE A 35 -19.01 -8.18 -1.42
C ILE A 35 -18.83 -6.75 -1.94
N LYS A 36 -19.33 -5.76 -1.17
CA LYS A 36 -19.04 -4.33 -1.35
C LYS A 36 -17.54 -4.07 -1.49
N GLU A 37 -17.19 -3.23 -2.47
CA GLU A 37 -15.85 -2.74 -2.84
C GLU A 37 -14.81 -2.81 -1.71
N ASN A 38 -14.15 -3.95 -1.55
CA ASN A 38 -13.09 -4.06 -0.56
C ASN A 38 -11.77 -3.60 -1.20
N LYS A 39 -11.60 -2.27 -1.32
CA LYS A 39 -10.39 -1.63 -1.89
C LYS A 39 -9.10 -2.07 -1.21
N ILE A 40 -9.16 -2.62 0.00
CA ILE A 40 -8.02 -3.19 0.72
C ILE A 40 -7.41 -4.39 -0.05
N LYS A 41 -8.16 -5.05 -0.94
CA LYS A 41 -7.68 -6.21 -1.73
C LYS A 41 -6.59 -5.82 -2.74
N LEU A 42 -6.60 -4.60 -3.28
CA LEU A 42 -5.56 -4.05 -4.16
C LEU A 42 -4.92 -2.85 -3.48
N SER A 43 -3.65 -2.98 -3.08
CA SER A 43 -2.90 -1.89 -2.50
C SER A 43 -1.74 -1.48 -3.39
N VAL A 44 -1.39 -0.19 -3.32
CA VAL A 44 -0.26 0.40 -4.03
C VAL A 44 0.65 1.03 -2.99
N LEU A 45 1.90 0.57 -2.88
CA LEU A 45 2.90 1.15 -2.00
C LEU A 45 3.82 2.05 -2.81
N THR A 46 3.82 3.35 -2.50
CA THR A 46 4.69 4.32 -3.15
C THR A 46 5.99 4.48 -2.39
N LEU A 47 7.12 4.38 -3.10
CA LEU A 47 8.43 4.66 -2.54
C LEU A 47 8.66 6.16 -2.35
N LYS A 48 9.66 6.51 -1.53
CA LYS A 48 9.99 7.88 -1.13
C LYS A 48 10.13 8.87 -2.28
N ASP A 49 10.67 8.43 -3.42
CA ASP A 49 10.92 9.28 -4.59
C ASP A 49 9.63 9.82 -5.25
N ILE A 50 8.51 9.14 -5.04
CA ILE A 50 7.21 9.48 -5.64
C ILE A 50 6.12 9.76 -4.59
N SER A 51 6.37 9.48 -3.31
CA SER A 51 5.33 9.55 -2.27
C SER A 51 4.77 10.96 -2.08
N GLU A 52 5.55 11.99 -2.41
CA GLU A 52 5.17 13.41 -2.30
C GLU A 52 4.68 14.00 -3.63
N LYS A 53 4.74 13.24 -4.73
CA LYS A 53 4.28 13.70 -6.04
C LYS A 53 2.78 13.47 -6.22
N ASP A 54 2.20 14.21 -7.16
CA ASP A 54 0.88 13.93 -7.68
C ASP A 54 0.88 12.56 -8.37
N LEU A 55 -0.02 11.69 -7.92
CA LEU A 55 -0.16 10.35 -8.44
C LEU A 55 -1.23 10.36 -9.55
N PRO A 56 -1.02 9.66 -10.67
CA PRO A 56 -1.98 9.51 -11.74
C PRO A 56 -3.28 8.89 -11.25
N ASP A 57 -4.37 9.27 -11.91
CA ASP A 57 -5.71 8.84 -11.54
C ASP A 57 -5.87 7.32 -11.56
N PHE A 58 -5.15 6.61 -12.44
CA PHE A 58 -5.20 5.16 -12.49
C PHE A 58 -4.69 4.49 -11.20
N LEU A 59 -3.87 5.14 -10.37
CA LEU A 59 -3.44 4.60 -9.08
C LEU A 59 -4.55 4.72 -8.02
N GLN A 60 -5.50 5.64 -8.18
CA GLN A 60 -6.56 5.91 -7.21
C GLN A 60 -7.62 4.81 -7.14
N VAL A 61 -7.64 3.89 -8.11
CA VAL A 61 -8.50 2.70 -8.09
C VAL A 61 -8.09 1.71 -6.98
N ALA A 62 -6.86 1.81 -6.50
CA ALA A 62 -6.29 0.96 -5.45
C ALA A 62 -6.20 1.71 -4.11
N TYR A 63 -6.04 0.95 -3.01
CA TYR A 63 -5.70 1.53 -1.72
C TYR A 63 -4.24 2.02 -1.74
N VAL A 64 -4.04 3.33 -1.85
CA VAL A 64 -2.71 3.93 -1.92
C VAL A 64 -2.11 4.06 -0.52
N ILE A 65 -0.92 3.50 -0.36
CA ILE A 65 -0.08 3.54 0.83
C ILE A 65 1.13 4.40 0.49
N ARG A 66 1.26 5.52 1.19
CA ARG A 66 2.38 6.45 1.04
C ARG A 66 3.14 6.44 2.34
N GLY A 67 4.31 5.81 2.42
CA GLY A 67 5.12 5.88 3.63
C GLY A 67 4.84 4.83 4.72
N ILE A 68 5.53 4.97 5.85
CA ILE A 68 5.57 3.98 6.94
C ILE A 68 4.31 4.07 7.82
N LYS A 69 3.77 5.26 8.03
CA LYS A 69 2.60 5.45 8.88
C LYS A 69 1.36 4.84 8.23
N SER A 70 1.12 5.17 6.96
CA SER A 70 0.01 4.57 6.21
C SER A 70 0.19 3.06 5.97
N LEU A 71 1.43 2.57 5.90
CA LEU A 71 1.73 1.14 5.81
C LEU A 71 1.35 0.41 7.12
N ASN A 72 1.71 0.96 8.27
CA ASN A 72 1.34 0.39 9.56
C ASN A 72 -0.19 0.35 9.73
N ASP A 73 -0.89 1.42 9.36
CA ASP A 73 -2.36 1.48 9.37
C ASP A 73 -2.96 0.40 8.44
N TYR A 74 -2.43 0.26 7.23
CA TYR A 74 -2.85 -0.79 6.29
C TYR A 74 -2.65 -2.19 6.87
N LEU A 75 -1.49 -2.47 7.46
CA LEU A 75 -1.19 -3.76 8.06
C LEU A 75 -2.11 -4.05 9.24
N SER A 76 -2.48 -3.05 10.03
CA SER A 76 -3.46 -3.19 11.13
C SER A 76 -4.83 -3.64 10.60
N LYS A 77 -5.29 -3.04 9.49
CA LYS A 77 -6.56 -3.37 8.83
C LYS A 77 -6.56 -4.77 8.23
N VAL A 78 -5.47 -5.15 7.55
CA VAL A 78 -5.34 -6.47 6.92
C VAL A 78 -5.24 -7.58 7.97
N THR A 79 -4.46 -7.37 9.02
CA THR A 79 -4.27 -8.37 10.09
C THR A 79 -5.41 -8.40 11.10
N LYS A 80 -6.29 -7.39 11.10
CA LYS A 80 -7.35 -7.17 12.10
C LYS A 80 -6.80 -7.13 13.53
N ARG A 81 -5.59 -6.60 13.70
CA ARG A 81 -4.89 -6.48 14.98
C ARG A 81 -4.61 -5.02 15.28
N LEU A 82 -4.56 -4.70 16.57
CA LEU A 82 -4.13 -3.38 17.02
C LEU A 82 -2.62 -3.22 16.75
N GLU A 83 -2.21 -2.03 16.30
CA GLU A 83 -0.79 -1.75 16.11
C GLU A 83 0.00 -1.94 17.41
N LYS A 84 -0.60 -1.54 18.54
CA LYS A 84 0.02 -1.66 19.88
C LYS A 84 0.39 -3.09 20.24
N SER A 85 -0.45 -4.08 19.90
CA SER A 85 -0.09 -5.48 20.15
C SER A 85 1.05 -5.93 19.25
N SER A 86 1.08 -5.47 18.00
CA SER A 86 2.14 -5.80 17.03
C SER A 86 3.49 -5.15 17.37
N TYR A 87 3.48 -3.95 17.97
CA TYR A 87 4.69 -3.32 18.51
C TYR A 87 5.24 -4.12 19.70
N ASN A 88 4.37 -4.54 20.62
CA ASN A 88 4.77 -5.33 21.80
C ASN A 88 5.33 -6.71 21.41
N GLU A 89 4.80 -7.32 20.36
CA GLU A 89 5.29 -8.59 19.79
C GLU A 89 6.57 -8.42 18.95
N GLY A 90 7.07 -7.19 18.77
CA GLY A 90 8.25 -6.89 17.94
C GLY A 90 8.04 -7.12 16.44
N ARG A 91 6.78 -7.17 15.97
CA ARG A 91 6.43 -7.43 14.57
C ARG A 91 6.32 -6.17 13.72
N LEU A 92 6.02 -5.04 14.36
CA LEU A 92 6.01 -3.72 13.74
C LEU A 92 6.99 -2.80 14.48
N PHE A 93 7.50 -1.81 13.74
CA PHE A 93 8.23 -0.70 14.32
C PHE A 93 7.39 0.56 14.17
N SER A 94 7.43 1.40 15.21
CA SER A 94 6.82 2.73 15.11
C SER A 94 7.48 3.51 13.99
N ASN A 95 6.68 4.26 13.24
CA ASN A 95 7.15 5.12 12.16
C ASN A 95 8.17 6.17 12.62
N ASN A 96 8.12 6.59 13.89
CA ASN A 96 9.04 7.57 14.46
C ASN A 96 10.27 6.94 15.14
N LYS A 97 10.51 5.63 14.96
CA LYS A 97 11.66 4.96 15.55
C LYS A 97 12.95 5.47 14.89
N ILE A 98 13.90 5.93 15.70
CA ILE A 98 15.22 6.33 15.21
C ILE A 98 15.93 5.11 14.60
N GLY A 99 16.42 5.25 13.37
CA GLY A 99 17.08 4.16 12.63
C GLY A 99 16.10 3.11 12.15
N HIS A 100 14.93 3.52 11.65
CA HIS A 100 13.95 2.58 11.13
C HIS A 100 14.50 1.94 9.84
N PRO A 101 14.38 0.60 9.67
CA PRO A 101 14.98 -0.10 8.53
C PRO A 101 14.47 0.37 7.16
N LEU A 102 13.28 0.99 7.13
CA LEU A 102 12.65 1.50 5.91
C LEU A 102 12.85 3.02 5.68
N ASP A 103 13.58 3.74 6.53
CA ASP A 103 13.77 5.20 6.39
C ASP A 103 14.43 5.63 5.06
N ASN A 104 15.26 4.73 4.52
CA ASN A 104 15.93 4.93 3.24
C ASN A 104 15.02 4.71 2.04
N VAL A 105 13.87 4.06 2.22
CA VAL A 105 13.01 3.56 1.13
C VAL A 105 11.62 4.21 1.14
N LEU A 106 11.10 4.51 2.34
CA LEU A 106 9.77 5.07 2.55
C LEU A 106 9.85 6.38 3.34
N ASN A 107 8.87 7.25 3.15
CA ASN A 107 8.71 8.43 3.99
C ASN A 107 8.09 8.01 5.34
N TRP A 108 8.65 8.45 6.47
CA TRP A 108 8.19 8.07 7.80
C TRP A 108 6.88 8.77 8.22
N ASN A 109 6.61 9.95 7.68
CA ASN A 109 5.50 10.80 8.11
C ASN A 109 4.18 10.47 7.38
N LEU A 110 4.29 10.01 6.14
CA LEU A 110 3.15 9.66 5.28
C LEU A 110 2.56 8.30 5.67
#